data_AF-A0A2M9UUN9-F1
#
_entry.id   AF-A0A2M9UUN9-F1
#
_cell.length_a   1.000
_cell.length_b   1.000
_cell.length_c   1.000
_cell.angle_alpha   90.00
_cell.angle_beta   90.00
_cell.angle_gamma   90.00
#
_symmetry.space_group_name_H-M   'P 1'
#
loop_
_entity.id
_entity.type
_entity.pdbx_description
1 polymer ?
#
loop_
_entity_poly.entity_id
_entity_poly.type
_entity_poly.pdbx_seq_one_letter_code
_entity_poly.pdbx_strand_id
1 'polypeptide(L)'
;MITDDLIRKRFIHDTISQGINQIYAIQENVVQANLKTQSGQLKAHLSRRPFSFTESDSWEEFFIRIFPYLRFLDINYRRGSDRISRHIRSNLALYNRAIRGVLYHETFPQIRYGFNDEIRNSIRQELEQALQHETPNS
;
A
#
# COMPACT_ATOMS: atom_id res chain seq x y z
N MET A 1 -12.15 26.05 -9.91
CA MET A 1 -11.50 25.54 -11.15
C MET A 1 -10.52 24.46 -10.74
N ILE A 2 -10.57 23.28 -11.35
CA ILE A 2 -9.65 22.18 -11.04
C ILE A 2 -8.29 22.49 -11.66
N THR A 3 -7.26 22.56 -10.82
CA THR A 3 -5.87 22.87 -11.23
C THR A 3 -5.11 21.59 -11.59
N ASP A 4 -4.08 21.69 -12.44
CA ASP A 4 -3.19 20.55 -12.74
C ASP A 4 -2.44 20.07 -11.48
N ASP A 5 -2.14 20.98 -10.55
CA ASP A 5 -1.55 20.65 -9.25
C ASP A 5 -2.46 19.73 -8.43
N LEU A 6 -3.75 20.06 -8.33
CA LEU A 6 -4.73 19.24 -7.62
C LEU A 6 -4.86 17.83 -8.23
N ILE A 7 -4.88 17.76 -9.57
CA ILE A 7 -4.93 16.46 -10.28
C ILE A 7 -3.68 15.64 -9.99
N ARG A 8 -2.50 16.27 -10.00
CA ARG A 8 -1.22 15.60 -9.71
C ARG A 8 -1.14 15.11 -8.28
N LYS A 9 -1.55 15.93 -7.31
CA LYS A 9 -1.63 15.52 -5.90
C LYS A 9 -2.53 14.31 -5.74
N ARG A 10 -3.74 14.38 -6.31
CA ARG A 10 -4.68 13.25 -6.30
C ARG A 10 -4.09 11.98 -6.90
N PHE A 11 -3.41 12.09 -8.05
CA PHE A 11 -2.72 10.96 -8.66
C PHE A 11 -1.68 10.32 -7.73
N ILE A 12 -0.82 11.14 -7.10
CA ILE A 12 0.21 10.66 -6.18
C ILE A 12 -0.44 9.99 -4.97
N HIS A 13 -1.45 10.65 -4.39
CA HIS A 13 -2.20 10.16 -3.25
C HIS A 13 -2.81 8.78 -3.50
N ASP A 14 -3.55 8.65 -4.61
CA ASP A 14 -4.23 7.41 -4.98
C ASP A 14 -3.22 6.30 -5.28
N THR A 15 -2.13 6.62 -5.99
CA THR A 15 -1.08 5.65 -6.32
C THR A 15 -0.39 5.13 -5.06
N ILE A 16 -0.02 6.00 -4.11
CA ILE A 16 0.61 5.59 -2.85
C ILE A 16 -0.37 4.78 -2.00
N SER A 17 -1.62 5.24 -1.87
CA SER A 17 -2.66 4.55 -1.10
C SER A 17 -2.94 3.15 -1.66
N GLN A 18 -3.00 2.99 -2.98
CA GLN A 18 -3.12 1.69 -3.63
C GLN A 18 -1.92 0.79 -3.33
N GLY A 19 -0.69 1.33 -3.45
CA GLY A 19 0.53 0.60 -3.10
C GLY A 19 0.55 0.11 -1.65
N ILE A 20 0.20 0.96 -0.69
CA ILE A 20 0.12 0.58 0.73
C ILE A 20 -0.91 -0.53 0.95
N ASN A 21 -2.08 -0.41 0.33
CA ASN A 21 -3.12 -1.44 0.41
C ASN A 21 -2.67 -2.78 -0.17
N GLN A 22 -1.93 -2.75 -1.28
CA GLN A 22 -1.37 -3.95 -1.89
C GLN A 22 -0.31 -4.62 -1.00
N ILE A 23 0.53 -3.83 -0.31
CA ILE A 23 1.47 -4.36 0.68
C ILE A 23 0.73 -5.15 1.76
N TYR A 24 -0.34 -4.57 2.33
CA TYR A 24 -1.13 -5.27 3.35
C TYR A 24 -1.81 -6.53 2.80
N ALA A 25 -2.34 -6.48 1.58
CA ALA A 25 -2.97 -7.65 0.94
C ALA A 25 -1.96 -8.78 0.71
N ILE A 26 -0.75 -8.47 0.23
CA ILE A 26 0.33 -9.47 0.07
C ILE A 26 0.70 -10.07 1.43
N GLN A 27 0.87 -9.23 2.45
CA GLN A 27 1.20 -9.69 3.80
C GLN A 27 0.12 -10.62 4.37
N GLU A 28 -1.14 -10.26 4.21
CA GLU A 28 -2.28 -11.07 4.62
C GLU A 28 -2.27 -12.43 3.91
N ASN A 29 -2.14 -12.44 2.59
CA ASN A 29 -2.12 -13.67 1.79
C ASN A 29 -0.96 -14.59 2.18
N VAL A 30 0.24 -14.04 2.36
CA VAL A 30 1.43 -14.83 2.76
C VAL A 30 1.24 -15.42 4.16
N VAL A 31 0.71 -14.65 5.11
CA VAL A 31 0.41 -15.12 6.47
C VAL A 31 -0.62 -16.24 6.44
N GLN A 32 -1.74 -16.06 5.73
CA GLN A 32 -2.80 -17.08 5.65
C GLN A 32 -2.32 -18.38 4.99
N ALA A 33 -1.51 -18.28 3.94
CA ALA A 33 -1.03 -19.44 3.18
C ALA A 33 0.06 -20.24 3.91
N ASN A 34 0.95 -19.57 4.64
CA ASN A 34 2.18 -20.19 5.15
C ASN A 34 2.20 -20.35 6.67
N LEU A 35 1.42 -19.56 7.41
CA LEU A 35 1.38 -19.62 8.86
C LEU A 35 0.05 -20.21 9.29
N LYS A 36 0.10 -21.32 10.02
CA LYS A 36 -1.03 -21.86 10.79
C LYS A 36 -1.29 -20.92 11.97
N THR A 37 -1.73 -19.70 11.69
CA THR A 37 -1.69 -18.60 12.64
C THR A 37 -2.76 -18.80 13.71
N GLN A 38 -2.31 -19.09 14.93
CA GLN A 38 -3.16 -19.13 16.12
C GLN A 38 -3.40 -17.74 16.74
N SER A 39 -2.70 -16.68 16.27
CA SER A 39 -2.83 -15.32 16.84
C SER A 39 -3.82 -14.45 16.06
N GLY A 40 -4.98 -14.17 16.66
CA GLY A 40 -6.00 -13.28 16.10
C GLY A 40 -5.52 -11.83 15.92
N GLN A 41 -4.55 -11.37 16.73
CA GLN A 41 -4.01 -10.02 16.66
C GLN A 41 -3.27 -9.71 15.35
N LEU A 42 -2.48 -10.67 14.83
CA LEU A 42 -1.79 -10.48 13.54
C LEU A 42 -2.81 -10.36 12.40
N LYS A 43 -3.82 -11.24 12.39
CA LYS A 43 -4.89 -11.21 11.40
C LYS A 43 -5.68 -9.90 11.47
N ALA A 44 -6.08 -9.48 12.67
CA ALA A 44 -6.80 -8.23 12.89
C ALA A 44 -5.97 -6.99 12.48
N HIS A 45 -4.65 -6.99 12.70
CA HIS A 45 -3.79 -5.90 12.25
C HIS A 45 -3.76 -5.80 10.72
N LEU A 46 -3.55 -6.93 10.04
CA LEU A 46 -3.45 -6.98 8.58
C LEU A 46 -4.77 -6.60 7.91
N SER A 47 -5.90 -7.09 8.43
CA SER A 47 -7.22 -6.77 7.89
C SER A 47 -7.59 -5.28 8.07
N ARG A 48 -7.10 -4.64 9.14
CA ARG A 48 -7.36 -3.21 9.41
C ARG A 48 -6.61 -2.29 8.44
N ARG A 49 -5.50 -2.73 7.85
CA ARG A 49 -4.63 -1.92 6.95
C ARG A 49 -4.31 -0.54 7.54
N PRO A 50 -3.73 -0.45 8.75
CA PRO A 50 -3.57 0.82 9.44
C PRO A 50 -2.49 1.68 8.77
N PHE A 51 -2.91 2.64 7.96
CA PHE A 51 -2.07 3.75 7.52
C PHE A 51 -2.81 5.07 7.73
N SER A 52 -2.05 6.13 7.86
CA SER A 52 -2.55 7.50 7.92
C SER A 52 -1.72 8.37 6.99
N PHE A 53 -2.27 9.50 6.59
CA PHE A 53 -1.55 10.49 5.82
C PHE A 53 -1.74 11.88 6.44
N THR A 54 -0.74 12.73 6.25
CA THR A 54 -0.80 14.15 6.55
C THR A 54 -0.60 14.89 5.24
N GLU A 55 -1.51 15.82 4.94
CA GLU A 55 -1.46 16.63 3.73
C GLU A 55 -1.12 18.08 4.09
N SER A 56 -0.27 18.68 3.27
CA SER A 56 0.13 20.09 3.31
C SER A 56 0.02 20.66 1.89
N ASP A 57 0.11 21.98 1.75
CA ASP A 57 0.03 22.64 0.44
C ASP A 57 1.11 22.19 -0.55
N SER A 58 2.26 21.70 -0.06
CA SER A 58 3.42 21.33 -0.90
C SER A 58 3.91 19.89 -0.74
N TRP A 59 3.41 19.14 0.24
CA TRP A 59 3.87 17.78 0.50
C TRP A 59 2.77 16.91 1.11
N GLU A 60 2.89 15.61 0.88
CA GLU A 60 2.10 14.58 1.55
C GLU A 60 3.04 13.63 2.26
N GLU A 61 2.72 13.28 3.51
CA GLU A 61 3.46 12.31 4.29
C GLU A 61 2.57 11.12 4.64
N PHE A 62 3.00 9.92 4.27
CA PHE A 62 2.30 8.67 4.53
C PHE A 62 2.95 7.91 5.68
N PHE A 63 2.18 7.65 6.73
CA PHE A 63 2.60 6.86 7.88
C PHE A 63 2.03 5.44 7.78
N ILE A 64 2.91 4.47 7.52
CA ILE A 64 2.55 3.06 7.43
C ILE A 64 2.90 2.35 8.74
N ARG A 65 1.88 1.80 9.43
CA ARG A 65 2.12 1.01 10.64
C ARG A 65 2.35 -0.46 10.30
N ILE A 66 3.62 -0.82 10.18
CA ILE A 66 4.00 -2.22 9.97
C ILE A 66 3.99 -2.96 11.31
N PHE A 67 3.36 -4.14 11.35
CA PHE A 67 3.33 -4.95 12.56
C PHE A 67 4.73 -5.54 12.82
N PRO A 68 5.39 -5.22 13.96
CA PRO A 68 6.77 -5.65 14.21
C PRO A 68 6.97 -7.17 14.12
N TYR A 69 5.93 -7.93 14.44
CA TYR A 69 5.95 -9.39 14.36
C TYR A 69 6.20 -9.91 12.93
N LEU A 70 5.77 -9.19 11.87
CA LEU A 70 6.08 -9.57 10.48
C LEU A 70 7.59 -9.56 10.22
N ARG A 71 8.28 -8.52 10.71
CA ARG A 71 9.73 -8.40 10.60
C ARG A 71 10.42 -9.48 11.44
N PHE A 72 9.89 -9.77 12.63
CA PHE A 72 10.39 -10.86 13.46
C PHE A 72 10.27 -12.20 12.74
N LEU A 73 9.13 -12.52 12.13
CA LEU A 73 8.92 -13.75 11.36
C LEU A 73 9.92 -13.85 10.21
N ASP A 74 10.08 -12.78 9.42
CA ASP A 74 11.08 -12.71 8.34
C ASP A 74 12.51 -12.99 8.85
N ILE A 75 12.88 -12.49 10.03
CA ILE A 75 14.21 -12.74 10.62
C ILE A 75 14.32 -14.15 11.21
N ASN A 76 13.28 -14.64 11.88
CA ASN A 76 13.30 -15.92 12.57
C ASN A 76 13.48 -17.07 11.57
N TYR A 77 12.69 -17.08 10.49
CA TYR A 77 12.80 -18.08 9.42
C TYR A 77 14.04 -17.92 8.55
N ARG A 78 14.83 -16.84 8.71
CA ARG A 78 16.16 -16.70 8.07
C ARG A 78 17.26 -17.51 8.76
N ARG A 79 17.08 -17.96 10.01
CA ARG A 79 18.17 -18.60 10.79
C ARG A 79 18.26 -20.12 10.66
N GLY A 80 17.20 -20.82 10.25
CA GLY A 80 17.22 -22.27 10.05
C GLY A 80 17.86 -22.71 8.72
N SER A 81 18.81 -23.65 8.75
CA SER A 81 19.48 -24.22 7.56
C SER A 81 18.72 -25.42 6.96
N ASP A 82 17.75 -25.95 7.69
CA ASP A 82 16.97 -27.12 7.31
C ASP A 82 16.06 -26.87 6.09
N ARG A 83 15.68 -27.95 5.41
CA ARG A 83 14.90 -27.90 4.16
C ARG A 83 13.54 -27.24 4.35
N ILE A 84 12.91 -27.45 5.51
CA ILE A 84 11.59 -26.90 5.84
C ILE A 84 11.71 -25.38 6.02
N SER A 85 12.67 -24.92 6.83
CA SER A 85 12.93 -23.48 7.00
C SER A 85 13.29 -22.78 5.70
N ARG A 86 14.03 -23.42 4.78
CA ARG A 86 14.30 -22.86 3.44
C ARG A 86 13.05 -22.72 2.58
N HIS A 87 12.19 -23.74 2.56
CA HIS A 87 10.92 -23.70 1.84
C HIS A 87 9.98 -22.64 2.40
N ILE A 88 9.87 -22.55 3.72
CA ILE A 88 9.07 -21.52 4.39
C ILE A 88 9.65 -20.13 4.06
N ARG A 89 10.97 -19.94 4.13
CA ARG A 89 11.61 -18.66 3.81
C ARG A 89 11.39 -18.20 2.37
N SER A 90 11.43 -19.10 1.38
CA SER A 90 11.17 -18.71 0.00
C SER A 90 9.75 -18.18 -0.20
N ASN A 91 8.82 -18.62 0.65
CA ASN A 91 7.40 -18.31 0.57
C ASN A 91 6.98 -17.19 1.55
N LEU A 92 7.71 -16.97 2.65
CA LEU A 92 7.48 -15.90 3.64
C LEU A 92 8.08 -14.57 3.19
N ALA A 93 7.50 -14.03 2.13
CA ALA A 93 7.81 -12.70 1.60
C ALA A 93 7.11 -11.58 2.40
N LEU A 94 7.25 -11.53 3.73
CA LEU A 94 6.35 -10.72 4.58
C LEU A 94 6.71 -9.23 4.63
N TYR A 95 7.97 -8.89 4.93
CA TYR A 95 8.36 -7.50 5.16
C TYR A 95 9.11 -6.95 3.95
N ASN A 96 10.35 -7.40 3.75
CA ASN A 96 11.24 -6.76 2.77
C ASN A 96 10.71 -6.92 1.35
N ARG A 97 10.21 -8.11 1.01
CA ARG A 97 9.75 -8.40 -0.36
C ARG A 97 8.42 -7.71 -0.66
N ALA A 98 7.46 -7.72 0.26
CA ALA A 98 6.20 -7.01 0.08
C ALA A 98 6.43 -5.50 -0.02
N ILE A 99 7.11 -4.90 0.97
CA ILE A 99 7.30 -3.45 1.03
C ILE A 99 8.19 -2.98 -0.13
N ARG A 100 9.36 -3.60 -0.33
CA ARG A 100 10.28 -3.17 -1.39
C ARG A 100 9.72 -3.47 -2.78
N GLY A 101 9.08 -4.64 -2.93
CA GLY A 101 8.44 -5.08 -4.17
C GLY A 101 7.44 -4.04 -4.64
N VAL A 102 6.44 -3.76 -3.81
CA VAL A 102 5.38 -2.83 -4.18
C VAL A 102 5.91 -1.40 -4.31
N LEU A 103 6.60 -0.86 -3.30
CA LEU A 103 7.00 0.54 -3.35
C LEU A 103 7.98 0.84 -4.48
N TYR A 104 9.09 0.11 -4.56
CA TYR A 104 10.17 0.46 -5.47
C TYR A 104 9.99 -0.08 -6.89
N HIS A 105 9.25 -1.17 -7.07
CA HIS A 105 9.09 -1.79 -8.38
C HIS A 105 7.73 -1.55 -9.01
N GLU A 106 6.75 -1.01 -8.27
CA GLU A 106 5.40 -0.75 -8.79
C GLU A 106 4.97 0.70 -8.52
N THR A 107 4.84 1.10 -7.26
CA THR A 107 4.30 2.41 -6.85
C THR A 107 5.17 3.59 -7.33
N PHE A 108 6.47 3.59 -7.05
CA PHE A 108 7.36 4.68 -7.46
C PHE A 108 7.56 4.78 -8.98
N PRO A 109 7.71 3.67 -9.73
CA PRO A 109 7.64 3.71 -11.19
C PRO A 109 6.34 4.32 -11.71
N GLN A 110 5.19 3.94 -11.13
CA GLN A 110 3.90 4.50 -11.51
C GLN A 110 3.83 6.01 -11.27
N ILE A 111 4.31 6.49 -10.12
CA ILE A 111 4.39 7.94 -9.85
C ILE A 111 5.28 8.64 -10.88
N ARG A 112 6.41 8.02 -11.24
CA ARG A 112 7.41 8.63 -12.12
C ARG A 112 6.99 8.69 -13.59
N TYR A 113 6.28 7.67 -14.06
CA TYR A 113 6.03 7.47 -15.49
C TYR A 113 4.55 7.28 -15.87
N GLY A 114 3.68 7.03 -14.90
CA GLY A 114 2.27 6.70 -15.11
C GLY A 114 1.34 7.90 -15.24
N PHE A 115 1.83 9.12 -15.00
CA PHE A 115 1.02 10.33 -15.13
C PHE A 115 0.92 10.79 -16.59
N ASN A 116 -0.04 10.22 -17.32
CA ASN A 116 -0.33 10.55 -18.71
C ASN A 116 -1.63 11.35 -18.87
N ASP A 117 -1.94 11.78 -20.09
CA ASP A 117 -3.12 12.63 -20.37
C ASP A 117 -4.45 11.90 -20.11
N GLU A 118 -4.51 10.58 -20.32
CA GLU A 118 -5.69 9.77 -20.03
C GLU A 118 -6.00 9.77 -18.53
N ILE A 119 -5.00 9.49 -17.70
CA ILE A 119 -5.11 9.51 -16.24
C ILE A 119 -5.44 10.93 -15.75
N ARG A 120 -4.78 11.96 -16.30
CA ARG A 120 -5.09 13.36 -15.96
C ARG A 120 -6.56 13.68 -16.22
N ASN A 121 -7.08 13.27 -17.37
CA ASN A 121 -8.47 13.54 -17.75
C ASN A 121 -9.47 12.73 -16.91
N SER A 122 -9.16 11.47 -16.59
CA SER A 122 -9.97 10.65 -15.68
C SER A 122 -10.10 11.30 -14.30
N ILE A 123 -8.97 11.69 -13.70
CA ILE A 123 -8.97 12.33 -12.38
C ILE A 123 -9.71 13.67 -12.43
N ARG A 124 -9.54 14.45 -13.50
CA ARG A 124 -10.30 15.70 -13.67
C ARG A 124 -11.80 15.43 -13.65
N GLN A 125 -12.28 14.46 -14.42
CA GLN A 125 -13.70 14.11 -14.47
C GLN A 125 -14.23 13.65 -13.10
N GLU A 126 -13.47 12.85 -12.36
CA GLU A 126 -13.83 12.42 -11.01
C GLU A 126 -13.97 13.61 -10.04
N LEU A 127 -13.03 14.56 -10.10
CA LEU A 127 -13.08 15.78 -9.28
C LEU A 127 -14.26 16.69 -9.67
N GLU A 128 -14.57 16.82 -10.96
CA GLU A 128 -15.72 17.59 -11.46
C GLU A 128 -17.04 16.98 -10.97
N GLN A 129 -17.16 15.65 -11.03
CA GLN A 129 -18.34 14.93 -10.52
C GLN A 129 -18.49 15.10 -9.00
N ALA A 130 -17.40 14.98 -8.24
CA ALA A 130 -17.43 15.18 -6.79
C ALA A 130 -17.94 16.58 -6.40
N LEU A 131 -17.48 17.63 -7.10
CA LEU A 131 -17.96 19.00 -6.91
C LEU A 131 -19.45 19.18 -7.21
N GLN A 132 -19.97 18.48 -8.22
CA GLN A 132 -21.40 18.50 -8.56
C GLN A 132 -22.25 17.79 -7.49
N HIS A 133 -21.74 16.73 -6.87
CA HIS A 133 -22.44 16.01 -5.81
C HIS A 133 -22.42 16.75 -4.46
N GLU A 134 -21.37 17.53 -4.17
CA GLU A 134 -21.30 18.41 -2.98
C GLU A 134 -22.19 19.66 -3.09
N THR A 135 -22.75 19.93 -4.26
CA THR A 135 -23.73 21.00 -4.48
C THR A 135 -25.17 20.45 -4.63
N PRO A 136 -25.78 19.80 -3.62
CA PRO A 136 -27.19 19.46 -3.70
C PRO A 136 -28.04 20.71 -3.38
N ASN A 137 -28.84 21.13 -4.36
CA ASN A 137 -29.99 22.05 -4.27
C ASN A 137 -29.78 23.36 -3.47
N SER A 138 -29.40 24.43 -4.17
CA SER A 138 -29.92 25.77 -3.84
C SER A 138 -31.33 25.94 -4.35
#